data_AF-A0A8T5JTR8-F1
#
_entry.id   AF-A0A8T5JTR8-F1
#
_cell.length_a   1.000
_cell.length_b   1.000
_cell.length_c   1.000
_cell.angle_alpha   90.00
_cell.angle_beta   90.00
_cell.angle_gamma   90.00
#
_symmetry.space_group_name_H-M   'P 1'
#
loop_
_entity.id
_entity.type
_entity.pdbx_description
1 polymer ?
#
loop_
_entity_poly.entity_id
_entity_poly.type
_entity_poly.pdbx_seq_one_letter_code
_entity_poly.pdbx_strand_id
1 'polypeptide(L)'
;MGDFRDISKRLLYYKRKEIQQAIVASAKDREVGVRFGNKGYGKRPDILEYENDVFIFIKKGVTSIHVSEERWNNPLELSTGMNKKTLDELRDGWDLVLDIDCPFWHFSKLTAHLFIKALEEHNIESIGCKFSGNKGFHISVPFEAFPEKVNDVPVKDWFPEGPKRIALYLLDYISNNLIKVQGDNVDFDGVFNTTINEISKISGKEKKELSVTKCLKCKSKLKHTKKRTEFICKNCSYRIIKEDNTKLLVCPKCKILMEKIEHESLCHCGSNDYITLFDPLSIIEVDTILISSRHMYRAPYSLHEKSGLASVVFSHKNIMSFEKDQANPEKIMKTKTFMKTDAKKGEAYKLLIQAFDHQTEQNSITNRSSKELKEYELPDIAIPEDFFPESIKKGLLGLKDGKKRFLFILVNFLRTSGWTNKNVEEKVLEWNKKNPEPLKDNYIVGQLRYSKYKKPSPPPNYSSGYYKDLGIPDSDLIMRKYKNPVVYAKSLYEQRNKRKKKKKVKNENKEKGVQGAKR
;
A
#
# COMPACT_ATOMS: atom_id res chain seq x y z
N MET A 1 -17.38 -35.39 -6.22
CA MET A 1 -17.25 -34.48 -5.05
C MET A 1 -18.63 -34.14 -4.56
N GLY A 2 -18.91 -34.27 -3.25
CA GLY A 2 -20.17 -33.82 -2.69
C GLY A 2 -20.31 -32.30 -2.80
N ASP A 3 -21.50 -31.81 -3.13
CA ASP A 3 -21.77 -30.38 -3.13
C ASP A 3 -21.87 -29.86 -1.69
N PHE A 4 -20.76 -29.37 -1.14
CA PHE A 4 -20.72 -28.74 0.19
C PHE A 4 -21.36 -27.34 0.22
N ARG A 5 -22.06 -26.92 -0.85
CA ARG A 5 -23.04 -25.82 -0.75
C ARG A 5 -24.28 -26.28 0.02
N ASP A 6 -24.59 -27.58 0.02
CA ASP A 6 -25.61 -28.18 0.87
C ASP A 6 -25.25 -28.04 2.36
N ILE A 7 -26.15 -27.41 3.10
CA ILE A 7 -26.00 -27.17 4.54
C ILE A 7 -25.85 -28.49 5.31
N SER A 8 -26.50 -29.58 4.88
CA SER A 8 -26.45 -30.87 5.55
C SER A 8 -25.04 -31.46 5.53
N LYS A 9 -24.37 -31.39 4.36
CA LYS A 9 -22.99 -31.85 4.19
C LYS A 9 -22.00 -30.98 4.94
N ARG A 10 -22.18 -29.65 4.95
CA ARG A 10 -21.34 -28.76 5.78
C ARG A 10 -21.50 -29.07 7.27
N LEU A 11 -22.74 -29.22 7.74
CA LEU A 11 -23.02 -29.54 9.13
C LEU A 11 -22.36 -30.85 9.53
N LEU A 12 -22.42 -31.89 8.69
CA LEU A 12 -21.76 -33.16 8.96
C LEU A 12 -20.24 -33.00 9.10
N TYR A 13 -19.60 -32.24 8.21
CA TYR A 13 -18.17 -31.96 8.26
C TYR A 13 -17.78 -31.18 9.53
N TYR A 14 -18.45 -30.06 9.81
CA TYR A 14 -18.14 -29.20 10.95
C TYR A 14 -18.65 -29.75 12.29
N LYS A 15 -19.42 -30.86 12.32
CA LYS A 15 -19.78 -31.58 13.56
C LYS A 15 -18.59 -32.38 14.11
N ARG A 16 -17.60 -32.68 13.28
CA ARG A 16 -16.40 -33.44 13.65
C ARG A 16 -15.55 -32.65 14.65
N LYS A 17 -15.19 -33.28 15.77
CA LYS A 17 -14.53 -32.62 16.90
C LYS A 17 -13.14 -32.11 16.55
N GLU A 18 -12.36 -32.92 15.85
CA GLU A 18 -11.02 -32.59 15.38
C GLU A 18 -11.00 -31.37 14.44
N ILE A 19 -12.08 -31.14 13.67
CA ILE A 19 -12.24 -29.98 12.79
C ILE A 19 -12.58 -28.73 13.62
N GLN A 20 -13.51 -28.83 14.56
CA GLN A 20 -13.87 -27.74 15.47
C GLN A 20 -12.64 -27.28 16.27
N GLN A 21 -11.91 -28.24 16.85
CA GLN A 21 -10.68 -28.00 17.61
C GLN A 21 -9.63 -27.28 16.77
N ALA A 22 -9.37 -27.75 15.55
CA ALA A 22 -8.36 -27.12 14.69
C ALA A 22 -8.73 -25.69 14.30
N ILE A 23 -10.02 -25.40 14.07
CA ILE A 23 -10.50 -24.06 13.75
C ILE A 23 -10.39 -23.13 14.97
N VAL A 24 -10.88 -23.56 16.14
CA VAL A 24 -10.81 -22.77 17.37
C VAL A 24 -9.37 -22.51 17.77
N ALA A 25 -8.50 -23.52 17.73
CA ALA A 25 -7.08 -23.36 18.00
C ALA A 25 -6.42 -22.33 17.07
N SER A 26 -6.83 -22.30 15.79
CA SER A 26 -6.33 -21.30 14.84
C SER A 26 -6.89 -19.89 15.04
N ALA A 27 -8.03 -19.76 15.72
CA ALA A 27 -8.74 -18.50 15.97
C ALA A 27 -8.40 -17.88 17.32
N LYS A 28 -7.66 -18.59 18.17
CA LYS A 28 -7.22 -18.09 19.48
C LYS A 28 -6.50 -16.75 19.32
N ASP A 29 -6.89 -15.78 20.14
CA ASP A 29 -6.35 -14.41 20.18
C ASP A 29 -6.44 -13.68 18.82
N ARG A 30 -7.38 -14.06 17.94
CA ARG A 30 -7.56 -13.45 16.61
C ARG A 30 -8.97 -12.94 16.41
N GLU A 31 -9.09 -11.96 15.53
CA GLU A 31 -10.39 -11.56 15.00
C GLU A 31 -10.91 -12.64 14.04
N VAL A 32 -12.16 -13.06 14.22
CA VAL A 32 -12.85 -13.99 13.34
C VAL A 32 -13.76 -13.25 12.37
N GLY A 33 -13.74 -13.68 11.11
CA GLY A 33 -14.66 -13.22 10.07
C GLY A 33 -15.32 -14.39 9.36
N VAL A 34 -16.61 -14.29 9.12
CA VAL A 34 -17.40 -15.36 8.48
C VAL A 34 -18.00 -14.92 7.16
N ARG A 35 -18.27 -15.88 6.27
CA ARG A 35 -19.04 -15.66 5.04
C ARG A 35 -20.31 -16.49 5.02
N PHE A 36 -21.34 -15.94 4.39
CA PHE A 36 -22.64 -16.59 4.16
C PHE A 36 -22.81 -16.92 2.67
N GLY A 37 -21.77 -17.49 2.06
CA GLY A 37 -21.72 -17.78 0.62
C GLY A 37 -21.94 -16.52 -0.21
N ASN A 38 -22.97 -16.56 -1.06
CA ASN A 38 -23.34 -15.44 -1.94
C ASN A 38 -24.07 -14.30 -1.20
N LYS A 39 -24.46 -14.49 0.07
CA LYS A 39 -25.15 -13.45 0.88
C LYS A 39 -24.20 -12.41 1.46
N GLY A 40 -22.88 -12.59 1.31
CA GLY A 40 -21.86 -11.65 1.76
C GLY A 40 -21.13 -12.08 3.03
N TYR A 41 -20.60 -11.09 3.76
CA TYR A 41 -19.77 -11.26 4.95
C TYR A 41 -20.56 -11.00 6.24
N GLY A 42 -20.19 -11.69 7.31
CA GLY A 42 -20.71 -11.41 8.65
C GLY A 42 -20.19 -10.09 9.22
N LYS A 43 -20.86 -9.62 10.28
CA LYS A 43 -20.37 -8.48 11.06
C LYS A 43 -19.06 -8.83 11.76
N ARG A 44 -18.24 -7.82 11.99
CA ARG A 44 -16.91 -7.90 12.59
C ARG A 44 -16.74 -6.80 13.64
N PRO A 45 -15.94 -7.02 14.71
CA PRO A 45 -15.20 -8.25 15.01
C PRO A 45 -16.11 -9.37 15.52
N ASP A 46 -15.62 -10.60 15.48
CA ASP A 46 -16.20 -11.78 16.13
C ASP A 46 -15.06 -12.65 16.67
N ILE A 47 -15.37 -13.64 17.50
CA ILE A 47 -14.39 -14.59 18.07
C ILE A 47 -14.91 -16.03 18.02
N LEU A 48 -14.02 -16.99 18.24
CA LEU A 48 -14.37 -18.40 18.46
C LEU A 48 -13.66 -18.85 19.74
N GLU A 49 -14.43 -19.04 20.80
CA GLU A 49 -13.90 -19.40 22.12
C GLU A 49 -14.08 -20.89 22.39
N TYR A 50 -15.24 -21.44 22.01
CA TYR A 50 -15.60 -22.83 22.24
C TYR A 50 -15.77 -23.60 20.92
N GLU A 51 -15.43 -24.89 20.93
CA GLU A 51 -15.59 -25.79 19.76
C GLU A 51 -16.98 -25.74 19.13
N ASN A 52 -18.02 -25.64 19.98
CA ASN A 52 -19.41 -25.62 19.53
C ASN A 52 -19.79 -24.32 18.81
N ASP A 53 -19.04 -23.23 18.99
CA ASP A 53 -19.28 -21.95 18.30
C ASP A 53 -19.15 -22.12 16.79
N VAL A 54 -18.18 -22.93 16.35
CA VAL A 54 -18.02 -23.33 14.94
C VAL A 54 -19.32 -23.92 14.44
N PHE A 55 -19.88 -24.90 15.14
CA PHE A 55 -21.12 -25.56 14.73
C PHE A 55 -22.33 -24.61 14.72
N ILE A 56 -22.43 -23.72 15.70
CA ILE A 56 -23.47 -22.68 15.77
C ILE A 56 -23.37 -21.73 14.56
N PHE A 57 -22.17 -21.32 14.16
CA PHE A 57 -21.95 -20.49 12.97
C PHE A 57 -22.48 -21.18 11.72
N ILE A 58 -22.16 -22.46 11.54
CA ILE A 58 -22.61 -23.23 10.37
C ILE A 58 -24.15 -23.37 10.36
N LYS A 59 -24.78 -23.59 11.52
CA LYS A 59 -26.26 -23.61 11.65
C LYS A 59 -26.90 -22.29 11.21
N LYS A 60 -26.23 -21.15 11.46
CA LYS A 60 -26.65 -19.82 10.98
C LYS A 60 -26.43 -19.61 9.48
N GLY A 61 -25.89 -20.59 8.78
CA GLY A 61 -25.65 -20.54 7.34
C GLY A 61 -24.25 -20.09 6.95
N VAL A 62 -23.30 -20.02 7.89
CA VAL A 62 -21.90 -19.74 7.56
C VAL A 62 -21.35 -20.84 6.66
N THR A 63 -20.65 -20.43 5.61
CA THR A 63 -20.02 -21.29 4.61
C THR A 63 -18.52 -21.41 4.83
N SER A 64 -17.90 -20.35 5.33
CA SER A 64 -16.46 -20.30 5.57
C SER A 64 -16.11 -19.35 6.72
N ILE A 65 -15.01 -19.67 7.38
CA ILE A 65 -14.47 -19.00 8.56
C ILE A 65 -13.06 -18.52 8.20
N HIS A 66 -12.74 -17.30 8.60
CA HIS A 66 -11.46 -16.63 8.39
C HIS A 66 -10.98 -16.05 9.71
N VAL A 67 -9.66 -15.92 9.85
CA VAL A 67 -9.00 -15.40 11.05
C VAL A 67 -7.98 -14.33 10.66
N SER A 68 -7.73 -13.37 11.54
CA SER A 68 -6.75 -12.30 11.27
C SER A 68 -5.29 -12.78 11.31
N GLU A 69 -4.42 -12.16 10.52
CA GLU A 69 -2.96 -12.34 10.65
C GLU A 69 -2.43 -11.80 11.99
N GLU A 70 -3.02 -10.69 12.42
CA GLU A 70 -2.76 -10.05 13.72
C GLU A 70 -3.38 -10.85 14.87
N ARG A 71 -2.68 -10.85 16.01
CA ARG A 71 -3.13 -11.39 17.28
C ARG A 71 -3.42 -10.24 18.26
N TRP A 72 -4.49 -10.35 19.02
CA TRP A 72 -5.05 -9.28 19.83
C TRP A 72 -5.32 -9.77 21.25
N ASN A 73 -5.06 -8.90 22.22
CA ASN A 73 -5.38 -9.13 23.62
C ASN A 73 -6.90 -9.31 23.82
N ASN A 74 -7.69 -8.44 23.17
CA ASN A 74 -9.15 -8.56 23.12
C ASN A 74 -9.68 -8.22 21.71
N PRO A 75 -9.93 -9.22 20.85
CA PRO A 75 -10.41 -8.98 19.49
C PRO A 75 -11.76 -8.25 19.43
N LEU A 76 -12.61 -8.36 20.45
CA LEU A 76 -13.93 -7.73 20.47
C LEU A 76 -13.88 -6.21 20.66
N GLU A 77 -12.75 -5.66 21.11
CA GLU A 77 -12.55 -4.22 21.21
C GLU A 77 -12.27 -3.56 19.85
N LEU A 78 -11.95 -4.35 18.82
CA LEU A 78 -11.62 -3.83 17.50
C LEU A 78 -12.79 -3.10 16.85
N SER A 79 -12.51 -1.96 16.21
CA SER A 79 -13.49 -1.22 15.43
C SER A 79 -12.90 -0.70 14.12
N THR A 80 -13.76 -0.53 13.12
CA THR A 80 -13.34 -0.04 11.81
C THR A 80 -12.95 1.43 11.91
N GLY A 81 -11.79 1.79 11.36
CA GLY A 81 -11.27 3.15 11.40
C GLY A 81 -10.44 3.49 12.64
N MET A 82 -10.11 2.51 13.49
CA MET A 82 -9.10 2.69 14.53
C MET A 82 -7.79 3.21 13.95
N ASN A 83 -7.13 4.09 14.69
CA ASN A 83 -5.82 4.60 14.31
C ASN A 83 -4.74 3.56 14.67
N LYS A 84 -3.57 3.66 14.03
CA LYS A 84 -2.45 2.73 14.23
C LYS A 84 -2.05 2.57 15.70
N LYS A 85 -1.96 3.66 16.47
CA LYS A 85 -1.57 3.61 17.88
C LYS A 85 -2.52 2.74 18.72
N THR A 86 -3.83 2.91 18.55
CA THR A 86 -4.84 2.11 19.26
C THR A 86 -4.79 0.64 18.83
N LEU A 87 -4.54 0.35 17.55
CA LEU A 87 -4.34 -1.02 17.10
C LEU A 87 -3.09 -1.63 17.72
N ASP A 88 -1.98 -0.89 17.77
CA ASP A 88 -0.71 -1.35 18.33
C ASP A 88 -0.81 -1.62 19.85
N GLU A 89 -1.62 -0.83 20.57
CA GLU A 89 -1.94 -1.04 21.99
C GLU A 89 -2.72 -2.34 22.24
N LEU A 90 -3.62 -2.72 21.32
CA LEU A 90 -4.41 -3.96 21.41
C LEU A 90 -3.68 -5.19 20.85
N ARG A 91 -2.61 -4.99 20.08
CA ARG A 91 -1.91 -6.08 19.38
C ARG A 91 -0.87 -6.74 20.28
N ASP A 92 -0.98 -8.06 20.39
CA ASP A 92 -0.01 -8.91 21.08
C ASP A 92 1.08 -9.42 20.13
N GLY A 93 0.74 -9.59 18.85
CA GLY A 93 1.66 -10.06 17.84
C GLY A 93 1.03 -10.16 16.46
N TRP A 94 1.76 -10.73 15.52
CA TRP A 94 1.29 -11.02 14.16
C TRP A 94 2.08 -12.19 13.60
N ASP A 95 1.42 -13.00 12.79
CA ASP A 95 2.10 -14.09 12.07
C ASP A 95 2.42 -13.66 10.66
N LEU A 96 3.57 -14.09 10.16
CA LEU A 96 3.82 -13.97 8.73
C LEU A 96 2.92 -14.99 8.02
N VAL A 97 2.01 -14.52 7.17
CA VAL A 97 1.22 -15.36 6.27
C VAL A 97 1.45 -14.89 4.85
N LEU A 98 2.10 -15.73 4.05
CA LEU A 98 2.31 -15.49 2.63
C LEU A 98 1.16 -16.15 1.87
N ASP A 99 0.28 -15.34 1.27
CA ASP A 99 -0.78 -15.84 0.41
C ASP A 99 -0.28 -15.97 -1.03
N ILE A 100 -0.11 -17.22 -1.46
CA ILE A 100 0.31 -17.58 -2.81
C ILE A 100 -0.95 -17.83 -3.62
N ASP A 101 -1.50 -16.79 -4.24
CA ASP A 101 -2.62 -16.90 -5.17
C ASP A 101 -2.12 -16.77 -6.61
N CYS A 102 -1.90 -17.91 -7.26
CA CYS A 102 -1.60 -17.94 -8.68
C CYS A 102 -2.79 -18.59 -9.42
N PRO A 103 -3.25 -18.02 -10.56
CA PRO A 103 -4.38 -18.58 -11.30
C PRO A 103 -4.08 -19.98 -11.87
N PHE A 104 -2.80 -20.37 -11.90
CA PHE A 104 -2.31 -21.64 -12.43
C PHE A 104 -1.89 -22.58 -11.30
N TRP A 105 -2.49 -23.78 -11.27
CA TRP A 105 -2.25 -24.76 -10.20
C TRP A 105 -0.79 -25.17 -10.09
N HIS A 106 -0.16 -25.49 -11.22
CA HIS A 106 1.23 -25.94 -11.25
C HIS A 106 2.18 -24.86 -10.71
N PHE A 107 2.04 -23.62 -11.19
CA PHE A 107 2.85 -22.50 -10.71
C PHE A 107 2.52 -22.07 -9.29
N SER A 108 1.30 -22.34 -8.79
CA SER A 108 0.98 -22.14 -7.37
C SER A 108 1.81 -23.09 -6.48
N LYS A 109 1.92 -24.37 -6.86
CA LYS A 109 2.76 -25.35 -6.14
C LYS A 109 4.24 -24.96 -6.21
N LEU A 110 4.72 -24.61 -7.41
CA LEU A 110 6.10 -24.20 -7.62
C LEU A 110 6.45 -22.93 -6.84
N THR A 111 5.59 -21.90 -6.88
CA THR A 111 5.78 -20.66 -6.13
C THR A 111 5.83 -20.94 -4.63
N ALA A 112 4.88 -21.73 -4.12
CA ALA A 112 4.88 -22.11 -2.71
C ALA A 112 6.15 -22.88 -2.31
N HIS A 113 6.62 -23.80 -3.17
CA HIS A 113 7.88 -24.50 -2.97
C HIS A 113 9.07 -23.54 -2.89
N LEU A 114 9.18 -22.57 -3.80
CA LEU A 114 10.27 -21.59 -3.80
C LEU A 114 10.26 -20.69 -2.56
N PHE A 115 9.08 -20.28 -2.07
CA PHE A 115 8.97 -19.54 -0.81
C PHE A 115 9.36 -20.40 0.40
N ILE A 116 8.96 -21.67 0.45
CA ILE A 116 9.39 -22.61 1.49
C ILE A 116 10.91 -22.77 1.46
N LYS A 117 11.48 -23.00 0.28
CA LYS A 117 12.93 -23.13 0.08
C LYS A 117 13.67 -21.87 0.53
N ALA A 118 13.19 -20.69 0.15
CA ALA A 118 13.78 -19.44 0.58
C ALA A 118 13.74 -19.30 2.12
N LEU A 119 12.62 -19.63 2.77
CA LEU A 119 12.54 -19.63 4.24
C LEU A 119 13.51 -20.64 4.88
N GLU A 120 13.64 -21.84 4.31
CA GLU A 120 14.60 -22.86 4.77
C GLU A 120 16.06 -22.39 4.66
N GLU A 121 16.44 -21.71 3.56
CA GLU A 121 17.77 -21.11 3.39
C GLU A 121 18.04 -19.95 4.37
N HIS A 122 16.99 -19.34 4.90
CA HIS A 122 17.07 -18.37 5.99
C HIS A 122 17.07 -19.02 7.38
N ASN A 123 17.18 -20.34 7.46
CA ASN A 123 17.17 -21.15 8.69
C ASN A 123 15.87 -21.04 9.48
N ILE A 124 14.73 -20.88 8.80
CA ILE A 124 13.42 -20.93 9.43
C ILE A 124 12.95 -22.39 9.48
N GLU A 125 12.73 -22.91 10.68
CA GLU A 125 12.28 -24.29 10.91
C GLU A 125 10.78 -24.37 11.15
N SER A 126 10.19 -23.31 11.73
CA SER A 126 8.78 -23.23 12.13
C SER A 126 7.80 -22.95 10.97
N ILE A 127 8.10 -23.48 9.77
CA ILE A 127 7.29 -23.25 8.58
C ILE A 127 5.97 -24.04 8.65
N GLY A 128 4.86 -23.34 8.48
CA GLY A 128 3.53 -23.89 8.25
C GLY A 128 3.13 -23.84 6.78
N CYS A 129 2.35 -24.82 6.31
CA CYS A 129 1.83 -24.83 4.96
C CYS A 129 0.40 -25.40 4.92
N LYS A 130 -0.49 -24.70 4.22
CA LYS A 130 -1.86 -25.18 3.97
C LYS A 130 -2.34 -24.81 2.58
N PHE A 131 -3.22 -25.63 2.05
CA PHE A 131 -3.96 -25.31 0.83
C PHE A 131 -5.02 -24.24 1.13
N SER A 132 -5.20 -23.26 0.25
CA SER A 132 -6.18 -22.17 0.41
C SER A 132 -7.65 -22.63 0.29
N GLY A 133 -7.87 -23.78 -0.35
CA GLY A 133 -9.18 -24.32 -0.70
C GLY A 133 -9.51 -24.22 -2.20
N ASN A 134 -8.74 -23.52 -3.03
CA ASN A 134 -9.01 -23.42 -4.47
C ASN A 134 -7.80 -23.74 -5.36
N LYS A 135 -6.89 -22.78 -5.52
CA LYS A 135 -5.70 -22.91 -6.38
C LYS A 135 -4.42 -22.47 -5.69
N GLY A 136 -4.51 -21.56 -4.71
CA GLY A 136 -3.38 -21.07 -3.94
C GLY A 136 -3.03 -21.85 -2.68
N PHE A 137 -1.98 -21.39 -2.01
CA PHE A 137 -1.47 -21.92 -0.75
C PHE A 137 -1.18 -20.77 0.21
N HIS A 138 -1.28 -21.04 1.51
CA HIS A 138 -0.71 -20.16 2.51
C HIS A 138 0.52 -20.81 3.14
N ILE A 139 1.59 -20.04 3.24
CA ILE A 139 2.79 -20.41 3.99
C ILE A 139 2.85 -19.51 5.21
N SER A 140 3.23 -20.04 6.36
CA SER A 140 3.31 -19.26 7.58
C SER A 140 4.62 -19.40 8.32
N VAL A 141 4.97 -18.33 9.04
CA VAL A 141 5.97 -18.33 10.09
C VAL A 141 5.33 -17.70 11.33
N PRO A 142 5.26 -18.42 12.46
CA PRO A 142 4.57 -17.97 13.67
C PRO A 142 5.29 -16.78 14.32
N PHE A 143 4.54 -15.92 15.00
CA PHE A 143 5.10 -14.75 15.70
C PHE A 143 6.25 -15.12 16.66
N GLU A 144 6.15 -16.29 17.30
CA GLU A 144 7.15 -16.82 18.24
C GLU A 144 8.54 -17.02 17.63
N ALA A 145 8.64 -17.16 16.30
CA ALA A 145 9.92 -17.26 15.59
C ALA A 145 10.67 -15.92 15.54
N PHE A 146 9.98 -14.80 15.70
CA PHE A 146 10.55 -13.46 15.60
C PHE A 146 11.18 -13.00 16.93
N PRO A 147 12.15 -12.07 16.89
CA PRO A 147 12.67 -11.46 18.11
C PRO A 147 11.59 -10.58 18.78
N GLU A 148 11.67 -10.42 20.09
CA GLU A 148 10.71 -9.55 20.81
C GLU A 148 10.85 -8.09 20.41
N LYS A 149 12.09 -7.63 20.18
CA LYS A 149 12.43 -6.25 19.85
C LYS A 149 13.62 -6.18 18.90
N VAL A 150 13.65 -5.11 18.09
CA VAL A 150 14.80 -4.73 17.26
C VAL A 150 15.04 -3.23 17.48
N ASN A 151 16.26 -2.85 17.87
CA ASN A 151 16.62 -1.47 18.24
C ASN A 151 15.63 -0.83 19.24
N ASP A 152 15.27 -1.61 20.27
CA ASP A 152 14.30 -1.24 21.31
C ASP A 152 12.86 -0.98 20.84
N VAL A 153 12.55 -1.26 19.58
CA VAL A 153 11.17 -1.24 19.07
C VAL A 153 10.59 -2.65 19.13
N PRO A 154 9.45 -2.88 19.83
CA PRO A 154 8.78 -4.18 19.85
C PRO A 154 8.36 -4.63 18.46
N VAL A 155 8.64 -5.88 18.08
CA VAL A 155 8.32 -6.38 16.73
C VAL A 155 6.82 -6.49 16.50
N LYS A 156 6.00 -6.65 17.55
CA LYS A 156 4.53 -6.62 17.44
C LYS A 156 4.01 -5.32 16.81
N ASP A 157 4.73 -4.20 16.96
CA ASP A 157 4.32 -2.89 16.45
C ASP A 157 4.74 -2.67 14.98
N TRP A 158 5.44 -3.65 14.39
CA TRP A 158 5.94 -3.56 13.01
C TRP A 158 4.88 -3.92 11.97
N PHE A 159 3.68 -4.34 12.38
CA PHE A 159 2.60 -4.62 11.44
C PHE A 159 2.01 -3.34 10.82
N PRO A 160 1.64 -3.33 9.53
CA PRO A 160 1.83 -4.39 8.53
C PRO A 160 3.19 -4.33 7.81
N GLU A 161 4.03 -3.33 8.09
CA GLU A 161 5.29 -3.10 7.36
C GLU A 161 6.29 -4.26 7.46
N GLY A 162 6.37 -4.93 8.60
CA GLY A 162 7.23 -6.09 8.86
C GLY A 162 6.97 -7.24 7.89
N PRO A 163 5.79 -7.87 7.94
CA PRO A 163 5.47 -8.98 7.04
C PRO A 163 5.47 -8.56 5.55
N LYS A 164 5.08 -7.32 5.20
CA LYS A 164 5.21 -6.81 3.83
C LYS A 164 6.64 -6.81 3.32
N ARG A 165 7.57 -6.27 4.12
CA ARG A 165 8.99 -6.20 3.73
C ARG A 165 9.57 -7.59 3.59
N ILE A 166 9.22 -8.52 4.48
CA ILE A 166 9.64 -9.92 4.37
C ILE A 166 9.12 -10.55 3.08
N ALA A 167 7.83 -10.39 2.75
CA ALA A 167 7.26 -10.94 1.53
C ALA A 167 7.95 -10.39 0.26
N LEU A 168 8.19 -9.08 0.20
CA LEU A 168 8.88 -8.44 -0.92
C LEU A 168 10.36 -8.87 -1.03
N TYR A 169 11.05 -8.97 0.10
CA TYR A 169 12.41 -9.45 0.17
C TYR A 169 12.52 -10.90 -0.32
N LEU A 170 11.67 -11.80 0.18
CA LEU A 170 11.67 -13.20 -0.22
C LEU A 170 11.37 -13.33 -1.73
N LEU A 171 10.45 -12.54 -2.27
CA LEU A 171 10.12 -12.54 -3.69
C LEU A 171 11.33 -12.14 -4.57
N ASP A 172 12.07 -11.10 -4.16
CA ASP A 172 13.31 -10.69 -4.84
C ASP A 172 14.42 -11.73 -4.67
N TYR A 173 14.59 -12.27 -3.45
CA TYR A 173 15.55 -13.33 -3.15
C TYR A 173 15.32 -14.56 -4.03
N ILE A 174 14.07 -15.03 -4.16
CA ILE A 174 13.69 -16.14 -5.02
C ILE A 174 14.08 -15.85 -6.47
N SER A 175 13.72 -14.66 -6.96
CA SER A 175 13.96 -14.26 -8.35
C SER A 175 15.44 -14.21 -8.71
N ASN A 176 16.30 -13.84 -7.75
CA ASN A 176 17.73 -13.66 -7.98
C ASN A 176 18.58 -14.90 -7.66
N ASN A 177 18.13 -15.76 -6.74
CA ASN A 177 18.93 -16.88 -6.24
C ASN A 177 18.39 -18.26 -6.62
N LEU A 178 17.06 -18.41 -6.68
CA LEU A 178 16.41 -19.71 -6.91
C LEU A 178 15.92 -19.90 -8.34
N ILE A 179 16.05 -18.87 -9.19
CA ILE A 179 15.60 -18.94 -10.59
C ILE A 179 16.75 -18.55 -11.50
N LYS A 180 17.10 -19.47 -12.40
CA LYS A 180 18.18 -19.27 -13.36
C LYS A 180 17.60 -19.27 -14.76
N VAL A 181 17.94 -18.24 -15.52
CA VAL A 181 17.51 -18.07 -16.92
C VAL A 181 18.74 -18.11 -17.81
N GLN A 182 18.78 -19.03 -18.76
CA GLN A 182 19.85 -19.17 -19.74
C GLN A 182 19.25 -19.30 -21.15
N GLY A 183 19.27 -18.19 -21.90
CA GLY A 183 18.53 -18.11 -23.16
C GLY A 183 17.03 -18.35 -22.93
N ASP A 184 16.48 -19.37 -23.58
CA ASP A 184 15.08 -19.77 -23.43
C ASP A 184 14.84 -20.74 -22.26
N ASN A 185 15.88 -21.29 -21.65
CA ASN A 185 15.76 -22.25 -20.55
C ASN A 185 15.58 -21.53 -19.21
N VAL A 186 14.66 -22.02 -18.41
CA VAL A 186 14.36 -21.52 -17.06
C VAL A 186 14.41 -22.69 -16.09
N ASP A 187 15.27 -22.57 -15.09
CA ASP A 187 15.42 -23.51 -13.99
C ASP A 187 14.91 -22.87 -12.70
N PHE A 188 14.01 -23.58 -12.00
CA PHE A 188 13.45 -23.19 -10.71
C PHE A 188 13.99 -24.14 -9.64
N ASP A 189 15.07 -23.71 -8.98
CA ASP A 189 15.79 -24.43 -7.91
C ASP A 189 16.17 -25.88 -8.26
N GLY A 190 16.38 -26.22 -9.54
CA GLY A 190 16.63 -27.58 -9.99
C GLY A 190 15.39 -28.50 -9.96
N VAL A 191 14.29 -28.08 -9.35
CA VAL A 191 13.06 -28.88 -9.16
C VAL A 191 12.17 -28.85 -10.39
N PHE A 192 12.18 -27.75 -11.14
CA PHE A 192 11.45 -27.63 -12.39
C PHE A 192 12.32 -26.93 -13.45
N ASN A 193 12.65 -27.68 -14.50
CA ASN A 193 13.42 -27.21 -15.65
C ASN A 193 12.48 -27.12 -16.85
N THR A 194 12.43 -25.97 -17.50
CA THR A 194 11.49 -25.75 -18.61
C THR A 194 11.99 -24.67 -19.57
N THR A 195 11.18 -24.31 -20.57
CA THR A 195 11.47 -23.21 -21.49
C THR A 195 10.42 -22.11 -21.38
N ILE A 196 10.75 -20.88 -21.79
CA ILE A 196 9.79 -19.76 -21.87
C ILE A 196 8.57 -20.12 -22.72
N ASN A 197 8.75 -20.92 -23.78
CA ASN A 197 7.66 -21.41 -24.62
C ASN A 197 6.69 -22.29 -23.84
N GLU A 198 7.21 -23.22 -23.04
CA GLU A 198 6.38 -24.13 -22.25
C GLU A 198 5.70 -23.39 -21.10
N ILE A 199 6.38 -22.43 -20.47
CA ILE A 199 5.77 -21.54 -19.47
C ILE A 199 4.57 -20.80 -20.09
N SER A 200 4.72 -20.25 -21.29
CA SER A 200 3.65 -19.58 -22.03
C SER A 200 2.46 -20.50 -22.31
N LYS A 201 2.70 -21.77 -22.67
CA LYS A 201 1.62 -22.76 -22.86
C LYS A 201 0.90 -23.11 -21.55
N ILE A 202 1.65 -23.31 -20.46
CA ILE A 202 1.09 -23.72 -19.16
C ILE A 202 0.32 -22.56 -18.49
N SER A 203 0.83 -21.34 -18.60
CA SER A 203 0.18 -20.15 -18.04
C SER A 203 -0.85 -19.53 -18.99
N GLY A 204 -0.81 -19.84 -20.28
CA GLY A 204 -1.63 -19.14 -21.29
C GLY A 204 -1.28 -17.66 -21.44
N LYS A 205 -0.21 -17.16 -20.80
CA LYS A 205 0.29 -15.79 -20.98
C LYS A 205 1.12 -15.72 -22.25
N GLU A 206 1.02 -14.62 -22.99
CA GLU A 206 1.87 -14.38 -24.15
C GLU A 206 3.32 -14.10 -23.72
N LYS A 207 4.31 -14.39 -24.60
CA LYS A 207 5.73 -14.11 -24.32
C LYS A 207 6.00 -12.67 -23.90
N LYS A 208 5.25 -11.70 -24.44
CA LYS A 208 5.36 -10.28 -24.10
C LYS A 208 4.96 -9.99 -22.64
N GLU A 209 4.07 -10.80 -22.07
CA GLU A 209 3.62 -10.68 -20.67
C GLU A 209 4.57 -11.39 -19.70
N LEU A 210 5.36 -12.33 -20.22
CA LEU A 210 6.38 -13.07 -19.48
C LEU A 210 7.75 -12.40 -19.48
N SER A 211 7.86 -11.23 -20.11
CA SER A 211 9.13 -10.55 -20.30
C SER A 211 9.09 -9.11 -19.81
N VAL A 212 10.25 -8.65 -19.37
CA VAL A 212 10.48 -7.26 -18.95
C VAL A 212 11.63 -6.69 -19.78
N THR A 213 11.39 -5.52 -20.36
CA THR A 213 12.43 -4.77 -21.06
C THR A 213 13.12 -3.84 -20.07
N LYS A 214 14.45 -3.94 -19.98
CA LYS A 214 15.31 -3.09 -19.14
C LYS A 214 16.25 -2.26 -20.02
N CYS A 215 16.53 -1.05 -19.58
CA CYS A 215 17.55 -0.21 -20.19
C CYS A 215 18.95 -0.77 -19.91
N LEU A 216 19.79 -0.96 -20.92
CA LEU A 216 21.16 -1.46 -20.72
C LEU A 216 22.03 -0.45 -19.94
N LYS A 217 21.78 0.85 -20.12
CA LYS A 217 22.56 1.92 -19.45
C LYS A 217 22.21 2.12 -17.98
N CYS A 218 20.91 2.20 -17.64
CA CYS A 218 20.48 2.53 -16.28
C CYS A 218 19.68 1.43 -15.57
N LYS A 219 19.51 0.26 -16.22
CA LYS A 219 18.81 -0.93 -15.71
C LYS A 219 17.31 -0.77 -15.41
N SER A 220 16.76 0.44 -15.53
CA SER A 220 15.33 0.72 -15.28
C SER A 220 14.40 -0.10 -16.18
N LYS A 221 13.32 -0.63 -15.61
CA LYS A 221 12.22 -1.26 -16.38
C LYS A 221 11.50 -0.23 -17.27
N LEU A 222 11.29 -0.57 -18.54
CA LEU A 222 10.47 0.25 -19.46
C LEU A 222 8.99 -0.12 -19.33
N LYS A 223 8.19 0.82 -18.82
CA LYS A 223 6.73 0.72 -18.83
C LYS A 223 6.23 1.38 -20.12
N HIS A 224 5.73 0.59 -21.06
CA HIS A 224 5.13 0.96 -22.35
C HIS A 224 5.48 2.34 -22.95
N THR A 225 6.16 2.27 -24.08
CA THR A 225 6.68 3.33 -24.95
C THR A 225 5.68 4.47 -25.21
N LYS A 226 5.86 5.62 -24.55
CA LYS A 226 5.46 6.89 -25.17
C LYS A 226 6.54 7.25 -26.19
N LYS A 227 6.15 7.49 -27.45
CA LYS A 227 7.05 8.10 -28.45
C LYS A 227 7.62 9.38 -27.85
N ARG A 228 8.95 9.49 -27.82
CA ARG A 228 9.64 10.65 -27.27
C ARG A 228 10.48 11.28 -28.37
N THR A 229 10.28 12.57 -28.57
CA THR A 229 11.04 13.34 -29.54
C THR A 229 12.19 14.01 -28.82
N GLU A 230 13.40 13.77 -29.30
CA GLU A 230 14.59 14.48 -28.86
C GLU A 230 14.82 15.69 -29.77
N PHE A 231 14.99 16.87 -29.18
CA PHE A 231 15.40 18.08 -29.88
C PHE A 231 16.84 18.38 -29.54
N ILE A 232 17.71 18.53 -30.55
CA ILE A 232 19.13 18.85 -30.38
C ILE A 232 19.45 20.18 -31.05
N CYS A 233 20.07 21.10 -30.31
CA CYS A 233 20.55 22.35 -30.88
C CYS A 233 21.86 22.12 -31.65
N LYS A 234 21.90 22.38 -32.96
CA LYS A 234 23.11 22.23 -33.79
C LYS A 234 24.29 23.11 -33.35
N ASN A 235 24.02 24.23 -32.69
CA ASN A 235 25.07 25.17 -32.29
C ASN A 235 25.71 24.85 -30.92
N CYS A 236 24.91 24.42 -29.93
CA CYS A 236 25.42 24.19 -28.56
C CYS A 236 25.20 22.79 -28.02
N SER A 237 24.72 21.88 -28.86
CA SER A 237 24.40 20.49 -28.52
C SER A 237 23.43 20.31 -27.36
N TYR A 238 22.73 21.37 -26.94
CA TYR A 238 21.73 21.32 -25.87
C TYR A 238 20.55 20.44 -26.30
N ARG A 239 20.10 19.56 -25.39
CA ARG A 239 19.09 18.54 -25.67
C ARG A 239 17.83 18.78 -24.86
N ILE A 240 16.66 18.60 -25.47
CA ILE A 240 15.35 18.60 -24.80
C ILE A 240 14.58 17.37 -25.28
N ILE A 241 14.08 16.56 -24.35
CA ILE A 241 13.21 15.42 -24.65
C ILE A 241 11.77 15.82 -24.29
N LYS A 242 10.83 15.59 -25.22
CA LYS A 242 9.42 15.95 -25.10
C LYS A 242 8.52 14.75 -25.36
N GLU A 243 7.37 14.69 -24.67
CA GLU A 243 6.34 13.64 -24.80
C GLU A 243 5.17 14.04 -25.72
N ASP A 244 5.21 15.22 -26.33
CA ASP A 244 4.12 15.81 -27.13
C ASP A 244 4.46 15.85 -28.64
N ASN A 245 3.44 16.02 -29.50
CA ASN A 245 3.58 16.20 -30.96
C ASN A 245 4.18 17.56 -31.34
N THR A 246 5.08 18.12 -30.52
CA THR A 246 5.73 19.40 -30.82
C THR A 246 6.49 19.24 -32.15
N LYS A 247 6.12 20.06 -33.14
CA LYS A 247 6.75 20.01 -34.47
C LYS A 247 8.09 20.72 -34.48
N LEU A 248 8.21 21.82 -33.72
CA LEU A 248 9.34 22.73 -33.76
C LEU A 248 9.66 23.24 -32.35
N LEU A 249 10.94 23.27 -32.00
CA LEU A 249 11.42 23.76 -30.71
C LEU A 249 12.61 24.71 -30.92
N VAL A 250 12.63 25.81 -30.17
CA VAL A 250 13.74 26.78 -30.21
C VAL A 250 14.65 26.56 -29.01
N CYS A 251 15.96 26.54 -29.24
CA CYS A 251 16.95 26.36 -28.19
C CYS A 251 16.84 27.50 -27.17
N PRO A 252 16.66 27.21 -25.86
CA PRO A 252 16.55 28.25 -24.85
C PRO A 252 17.84 29.08 -24.72
N LYS A 253 18.99 28.49 -25.06
CA LYS A 253 20.32 29.13 -25.01
C LYS A 253 20.61 29.93 -26.28
N CYS A 254 20.57 29.29 -27.45
CA CYS A 254 21.03 29.89 -28.71
C CYS A 254 19.93 30.59 -29.52
N LYS A 255 18.66 30.49 -29.09
CA LYS A 255 17.49 31.08 -29.78
C LYS A 255 17.29 30.65 -31.24
N ILE A 256 17.98 29.59 -31.68
CA ILE A 256 17.83 28.98 -33.00
C ILE A 256 16.94 27.74 -32.94
N LEU A 257 16.39 27.36 -34.10
CA LEU A 257 15.61 26.14 -34.26
C LEU A 257 16.43 24.89 -33.94
N MET A 258 15.85 23.96 -33.18
CA MET A 258 16.47 22.70 -32.82
C MET A 258 16.11 21.61 -33.85
N GLU A 259 17.05 20.71 -34.10
CA GLU A 259 16.84 19.52 -34.93
C GLU A 259 15.99 18.50 -34.19
N LYS A 260 15.01 17.92 -34.88
CA LYS A 260 14.08 16.95 -34.34
C LYS A 260 14.57 15.54 -34.68
N ILE A 261 14.76 14.70 -33.67
CA ILE A 261 15.05 13.27 -33.81
C ILE A 261 13.90 12.51 -33.15
N GLU A 262 13.21 11.68 -33.93
CA GLU A 262 12.16 10.81 -33.44
C GLU A 262 12.76 9.47 -33.02
N HIS A 263 12.61 9.12 -31.75
CA HIS A 263 13.00 7.82 -31.24
C HIS A 263 11.75 7.01 -30.92
N GLU A 264 11.72 5.74 -31.34
CA GLU A 264 10.59 4.84 -31.06
C GLU A 264 10.39 4.64 -29.56
N SER A 265 11.49 4.61 -28.80
CA SER A 265 11.46 4.62 -27.33
C SER A 265 12.77 5.17 -26.75
N LEU A 266 12.67 6.07 -25.77
CA LEU A 266 13.80 6.58 -25.00
C LEU A 266 13.59 6.36 -23.50
N CYS A 267 14.54 5.70 -22.86
CA CYS A 267 14.64 5.64 -21.41
C CYS A 267 14.77 7.04 -20.82
N HIS A 268 14.38 7.24 -19.55
CA HIS A 268 14.56 8.51 -18.85
C HIS A 268 16.03 8.97 -18.76
N CYS A 269 17.00 8.06 -18.89
CA CYS A 269 18.42 8.38 -18.93
C CYS A 269 18.93 8.78 -20.33
N GLY A 270 18.04 8.84 -21.34
CA GLY A 270 18.36 9.17 -22.73
C GLY A 270 18.95 8.01 -23.55
N SER A 271 18.98 6.79 -23.00
CA SER A 271 19.40 5.58 -23.72
C SER A 271 18.27 5.02 -24.58
N ASN A 272 18.63 4.55 -25.77
CA ASN A 272 17.81 3.72 -26.67
C ASN A 272 18.28 2.24 -26.70
N ASP A 273 19.34 1.89 -25.95
CA ASP A 273 19.79 0.51 -25.78
C ASP A 273 18.98 -0.25 -24.73
N TYR A 274 18.40 -1.38 -25.16
CA TYR A 274 17.47 -2.19 -24.38
C TYR A 274 17.79 -3.67 -24.44
N ILE A 275 17.41 -4.38 -23.39
CA ILE A 275 17.39 -5.84 -23.36
C ILE A 275 16.04 -6.31 -22.82
N THR A 276 15.45 -7.29 -23.49
CA THR A 276 14.23 -7.97 -23.03
C THR A 276 14.62 -9.29 -22.41
N LEU A 277 14.22 -9.48 -21.16
CA LEU A 277 14.54 -10.66 -20.36
C LEU A 277 13.24 -11.29 -19.87
N PHE A 278 13.25 -12.59 -19.57
CA PHE A 278 12.18 -13.22 -18.82
C PHE A 278 12.00 -12.53 -17.46
N ASP A 279 10.76 -12.26 -17.06
CA ASP A 279 10.44 -11.72 -15.73
C ASP A 279 9.87 -12.85 -14.85
N PRO A 280 10.63 -13.43 -13.91
CA PRO A 280 10.12 -14.45 -13.01
C PRO A 280 8.88 -14.01 -12.21
N LEU A 281 8.76 -12.71 -11.94
CA LEU A 281 7.63 -12.11 -11.23
C LEU A 281 6.33 -12.11 -12.07
N SER A 282 6.41 -12.45 -13.36
CA SER A 282 5.22 -12.66 -14.20
C SER A 282 4.52 -13.99 -13.92
N ILE A 283 5.16 -14.91 -13.21
CA ILE A 283 4.62 -16.24 -12.89
C ILE A 283 4.54 -16.48 -11.38
N ILE A 284 5.52 -15.93 -10.65
CA ILE A 284 5.66 -16.07 -9.20
C ILE A 284 5.17 -14.78 -8.56
N GLU A 285 4.03 -14.87 -7.89
CA GLU A 285 3.38 -13.75 -7.24
C GLU A 285 3.04 -14.13 -5.80
N VAL A 286 3.14 -13.15 -4.91
CA VAL A 286 2.66 -13.21 -3.52
C VAL A 286 1.82 -11.97 -3.28
N ASP A 287 0.63 -12.15 -2.71
CA ASP A 287 -0.25 -11.00 -2.49
C ASP A 287 0.15 -10.24 -1.22
N THR A 288 0.90 -9.14 -1.43
CA THR A 288 1.32 -8.23 -0.37
C THR A 288 0.26 -7.17 -0.02
N ILE A 289 -0.77 -7.02 -0.84
CA ILE A 289 -1.91 -6.11 -0.56
C ILE A 289 -2.76 -6.70 0.56
N LEU A 290 -2.86 -8.03 0.61
CA LEU A 290 -3.55 -8.73 1.69
C LEU A 290 -2.90 -8.43 3.04
N ILE A 291 -1.59 -8.34 3.15
CA ILE A 291 -0.91 -7.97 4.42
C ILE A 291 -1.29 -6.52 4.80
N SER A 292 -2.37 -6.33 5.53
CA SER A 292 -2.94 -5.02 5.86
C SER A 292 -3.68 -5.12 7.18
N SER A 293 -3.88 -3.99 7.87
CA SER A 293 -4.55 -3.98 9.17
C SER A 293 -5.90 -4.68 9.11
N ARG A 294 -6.09 -5.63 10.02
CA ARG A 294 -7.27 -6.49 10.16
C ARG A 294 -7.58 -7.29 8.90
N HIS A 295 -6.55 -7.64 8.13
CA HIS A 295 -6.68 -8.62 7.06
C HIS A 295 -6.93 -10.02 7.62
N MET A 296 -7.63 -10.85 6.83
CA MET A 296 -8.02 -12.19 7.25
C MET A 296 -7.73 -13.21 6.16
N TYR A 297 -7.11 -14.32 6.55
CA TYR A 297 -6.97 -15.51 5.72
C TYR A 297 -7.95 -16.58 6.17
N ARG A 298 -8.30 -17.50 5.26
CA ARG A 298 -9.24 -18.60 5.57
C ARG A 298 -8.70 -19.45 6.72
N ALA A 299 -9.49 -19.76 7.74
CA ALA A 299 -9.02 -20.60 8.84
C ALA A 299 -8.61 -21.99 8.32
N PRO A 300 -7.55 -22.62 8.89
CA PRO A 300 -7.28 -24.04 8.70
C PRO A 300 -8.55 -24.88 8.81
N TYR A 301 -8.73 -25.83 7.89
CA TYR A 301 -9.89 -26.72 7.80
C TYR A 301 -11.24 -26.05 7.52
N SER A 302 -11.33 -24.72 7.40
CA SER A 302 -12.52 -24.07 6.85
C SER A 302 -12.70 -24.42 5.37
N LEU A 303 -13.95 -24.66 4.98
CA LEU A 303 -14.34 -24.95 3.60
C LEU A 303 -14.24 -23.71 2.70
N HIS A 304 -13.98 -23.94 1.42
CA HIS A 304 -14.02 -22.95 0.35
C HIS A 304 -15.32 -23.06 -0.45
N GLU A 305 -16.00 -21.93 -0.67
CA GLU A 305 -17.39 -21.88 -1.08
C GLU A 305 -17.62 -22.37 -2.51
N LYS A 306 -16.64 -22.17 -3.41
CA LYS A 306 -16.79 -22.55 -4.82
C LYS A 306 -16.36 -23.98 -5.10
N SER A 307 -15.32 -24.46 -4.41
CA SER A 307 -14.72 -25.78 -4.66
C SER A 307 -15.26 -26.85 -3.73
N GLY A 308 -15.83 -26.48 -2.58
CA GLY A 308 -16.21 -27.41 -1.51
C GLY A 308 -15.01 -28.05 -0.79
N LEU A 309 -13.78 -27.67 -1.14
CA LEU A 309 -12.55 -28.20 -0.54
C LEU A 309 -12.23 -27.50 0.79
N ALA A 310 -11.61 -28.23 1.71
CA ALA A 310 -11.14 -27.66 2.97
C ALA A 310 -9.77 -26.99 2.82
N SER A 311 -9.49 -25.96 3.64
CA SER A 311 -8.15 -25.37 3.77
C SER A 311 -7.22 -26.30 4.58
N VAL A 312 -6.85 -27.43 4.00
CA VAL A 312 -6.13 -28.51 4.70
C VAL A 312 -4.67 -28.13 4.97
N VAL A 313 -4.21 -28.37 6.19
CA VAL A 313 -2.81 -28.22 6.60
C VAL A 313 -2.05 -29.52 6.31
N PHE A 314 -0.86 -29.42 5.73
CA PHE A 314 -0.02 -30.55 5.39
C PHE A 314 1.46 -30.23 5.60
N SER A 315 2.35 -31.21 5.41
CA SER A 315 3.79 -30.98 5.57
C SER A 315 4.30 -30.12 4.42
N HIS A 316 4.98 -29.01 4.69
CA HIS A 316 5.57 -28.14 3.66
C HIS A 316 6.51 -28.90 2.71
N LYS A 317 7.17 -29.95 3.20
CA LYS A 317 8.03 -30.85 2.40
C LYS A 317 7.28 -31.57 1.26
N ASN A 318 5.96 -31.69 1.36
CA ASN A 318 5.11 -32.39 0.38
C ASN A 318 4.39 -31.42 -0.58
N ILE A 319 4.80 -30.16 -0.66
CA ILE A 319 4.13 -29.15 -1.51
C ILE A 319 4.05 -29.56 -2.98
N MET A 320 5.10 -30.16 -3.55
CA MET A 320 5.13 -30.55 -4.97
C MET A 320 4.23 -31.77 -5.27
N SER A 321 4.10 -32.69 -4.31
CA SER A 321 3.25 -33.90 -4.40
C SER A 321 1.83 -33.70 -3.87
N PHE A 322 1.49 -32.49 -3.40
CA PHE A 322 0.15 -32.19 -2.93
C PHE A 322 -0.83 -32.17 -4.11
N GLU A 323 -1.95 -32.88 -3.94
CA GLU A 323 -3.05 -32.93 -4.91
C GLU A 323 -4.36 -32.49 -4.26
N LYS A 324 -5.20 -31.78 -5.02
CA LYS A 324 -6.44 -31.17 -4.49
C LYS A 324 -7.40 -32.15 -3.84
N ASP A 325 -7.41 -33.39 -4.31
CA ASP A 325 -8.23 -34.46 -3.75
C ASP A 325 -7.90 -34.76 -2.28
N GLN A 326 -6.66 -34.51 -1.83
CA GLN A 326 -6.27 -34.61 -0.41
C GLN A 326 -7.01 -33.60 0.48
N ALA A 327 -7.53 -32.51 -0.10
CA ALA A 327 -8.33 -31.51 0.60
C ALA A 327 -9.84 -31.80 0.61
N ASN A 328 -10.27 -32.95 0.06
CA ASN A 328 -11.66 -33.36 0.12
C ASN A 328 -12.09 -33.54 1.59
N PRO A 329 -13.16 -32.85 2.06
CA PRO A 329 -13.60 -32.92 3.46
C PRO A 329 -13.81 -34.35 3.99
N GLU A 330 -14.19 -35.28 3.13
CA GLU A 330 -14.41 -36.70 3.47
C GLU A 330 -13.10 -37.50 3.66
N LYS A 331 -11.98 -37.03 3.09
CA LYS A 331 -10.66 -37.70 3.15
C LYS A 331 -9.78 -37.22 4.30
N ILE A 332 -10.16 -36.12 4.94
CA ILE A 332 -9.40 -35.57 6.07
C ILE A 332 -9.67 -36.47 7.26
N MET A 333 -8.69 -37.24 7.72
CA MET A 333 -8.83 -38.13 8.89
C MET A 333 -8.21 -37.54 10.16
N LYS A 334 -7.19 -36.71 10.02
CA LYS A 334 -6.46 -36.07 11.13
C LYS A 334 -6.16 -34.63 10.80
N THR A 335 -6.19 -33.77 11.81
CA THR A 335 -5.81 -32.37 11.70
C THR A 335 -4.34 -32.17 12.12
N LYS A 336 -3.74 -31.09 11.63
CA LYS A 336 -2.37 -30.64 11.88
C LYS A 336 -2.41 -29.15 12.17
N THR A 337 -1.43 -28.67 12.92
CA THR A 337 -1.33 -27.26 13.28
C THR A 337 -0.69 -26.45 12.15
N PHE A 338 -1.34 -25.35 11.75
CA PHE A 338 -0.80 -24.44 10.75
C PHE A 338 0.30 -23.54 11.31
N MET A 339 0.10 -23.02 12.53
CA MET A 339 1.07 -22.17 13.23
C MET A 339 1.81 -23.00 14.28
N LYS A 340 3.10 -23.30 14.05
CA LYS A 340 3.93 -24.08 14.97
C LYS A 340 4.49 -23.20 16.09
N THR A 341 3.69 -22.93 17.13
CA THR A 341 4.05 -21.97 18.20
C THR A 341 5.20 -22.43 19.09
N ASP A 342 5.71 -23.65 18.90
CA ASP A 342 6.94 -24.20 19.47
C ASP A 342 8.22 -23.75 18.73
N ALA A 343 8.12 -22.72 17.89
CA ALA A 343 9.23 -22.12 17.16
C ALA A 343 10.38 -21.67 18.07
N LYS A 344 11.62 -21.78 17.57
CA LYS A 344 12.78 -21.27 18.28
C LYS A 344 12.76 -19.74 18.27
N LYS A 345 12.63 -19.15 19.46
CA LYS A 345 12.61 -17.70 19.64
C LYS A 345 13.81 -17.02 18.95
N GLY A 346 13.52 -16.10 18.04
CA GLY A 346 14.52 -15.34 17.31
C GLY A 346 15.12 -16.01 16.08
N GLU A 347 14.66 -17.20 15.65
CA GLU A 347 15.13 -17.81 14.38
C GLU A 347 14.89 -16.90 13.17
N ALA A 348 13.82 -16.11 13.19
CA ALA A 348 13.48 -15.15 12.13
C ALA A 348 14.19 -13.79 12.24
N TYR A 349 15.11 -13.60 13.20
CA TYR A 349 15.84 -12.34 13.37
C TYR A 349 16.59 -11.93 12.08
N LYS A 350 17.38 -12.85 11.50
CA LYS A 350 18.17 -12.56 10.30
C LYS A 350 17.29 -12.22 9.10
N LEU A 351 16.23 -13.01 8.88
CA LEU A 351 15.25 -12.78 7.83
C LEU A 351 14.62 -11.38 7.95
N LEU A 352 14.21 -11.00 9.16
CA LEU A 352 13.61 -9.69 9.43
C LEU A 352 14.60 -8.54 9.13
N ILE A 353 15.84 -8.62 9.61
CA ILE A 353 16.85 -7.58 9.37
C ILE A 353 17.18 -7.46 7.87
N GLN A 354 17.44 -8.59 7.21
CA GLN A 354 17.72 -8.60 5.77
C GLN A 354 16.58 -8.01 4.96
N ALA A 355 15.33 -8.32 5.31
CA ALA A 355 14.16 -7.75 4.64
C ALA A 355 14.05 -6.22 4.79
N PHE A 356 14.54 -5.64 5.90
CA PHE A 356 14.52 -4.20 6.12
C PHE A 356 15.70 -3.46 5.47
N ASP A 357 16.87 -4.09 5.44
CA ASP A 357 18.06 -3.58 4.74
C ASP A 357 17.91 -3.68 3.22
N HIS A 358 17.08 -4.60 2.75
CA HIS A 358 16.86 -4.83 1.33
C HIS A 358 16.12 -3.67 0.66
N GLN A 359 16.83 -2.92 -0.19
CA GLN A 359 16.26 -1.85 -1.01
C GLN A 359 15.73 -2.42 -2.34
N THR A 360 14.42 -2.73 -2.43
CA THR A 360 13.81 -3.07 -3.73
C THR A 360 13.57 -1.83 -4.60
N GLU A 361 13.51 -2.01 -5.93
CA GLU A 361 12.94 -0.97 -6.82
C GLU A 361 11.47 -0.66 -6.44
N GLN A 362 10.76 -1.61 -5.84
CA GLN A 362 9.43 -1.40 -5.26
C GLN A 362 9.47 -0.60 -3.96
N ASN A 363 10.55 -0.70 -3.17
CA ASN A 363 10.87 0.20 -2.09
C ASN A 363 11.11 1.61 -2.60
N SER A 364 11.45 1.85 -3.87
CA SER A 364 11.40 3.20 -4.44
C SER A 364 9.98 3.69 -4.76
N ILE A 365 8.98 2.80 -4.86
CA ILE A 365 7.56 3.12 -5.06
C ILE A 365 6.84 3.27 -3.70
N THR A 366 7.13 2.42 -2.72
CA THR A 366 6.73 2.64 -1.32
C THR A 366 7.56 3.74 -0.65
N ASN A 367 8.79 4.02 -1.11
CA ASN A 367 9.53 5.28 -0.84
C ASN A 367 9.16 6.42 -1.80
N ARG A 368 8.21 6.22 -2.71
CA ARG A 368 7.49 7.33 -3.37
C ARG A 368 6.16 7.62 -2.68
N SER A 369 5.60 6.68 -1.91
CA SER A 369 4.48 6.93 -0.99
C SER A 369 4.94 7.41 0.39
N SER A 370 6.09 6.96 0.88
CA SER A 370 6.99 7.80 1.67
C SER A 370 7.87 8.58 0.71
N LYS A 371 7.23 9.39 -0.14
CA LYS A 371 7.80 10.70 -0.45
C LYS A 371 8.35 11.16 0.89
N GLU A 372 9.66 11.39 0.97
CA GLU A 372 10.24 12.16 2.06
C GLU A 372 9.14 13.14 2.42
N LEU A 373 8.64 13.04 3.66
CA LEU A 373 7.96 14.16 4.25
C LEU A 373 9.01 15.26 4.10
N LYS A 374 8.99 15.98 2.97
CA LYS A 374 9.47 17.33 2.90
C LYS A 374 8.78 17.90 4.10
N GLU A 375 9.55 18.12 5.15
CA GLU A 375 9.08 18.85 6.29
C GLU A 375 8.30 19.99 5.69
N TYR A 376 7.01 20.01 6.00
CA TYR A 376 6.18 21.07 5.50
C TYR A 376 6.71 22.28 6.25
N GLU A 377 7.69 22.97 5.65
CA GLU A 377 8.25 24.20 6.19
C GLU A 377 7.06 25.13 6.32
N LEU A 378 6.62 25.26 7.57
CA LEU A 378 5.63 26.23 7.93
C LEU A 378 6.27 27.58 7.64
N PRO A 379 5.56 28.51 7.00
CA PRO A 379 6.07 29.86 6.87
C PRO A 379 6.44 30.40 8.26
N ASP A 380 7.63 31.01 8.42
CA ASP A 380 8.03 31.71 9.66
C ASP A 380 7.02 32.81 10.06
N ILE A 381 6.24 33.28 9.07
CA ILE A 381 5.23 34.33 9.21
C ILE A 381 3.92 33.82 8.62
N ALA A 382 2.85 33.84 9.42
CA ALA A 382 1.50 33.50 9.00
C ALA A 382 1.09 34.28 7.75
N ILE A 383 0.55 33.58 6.74
CA ILE A 383 0.03 34.21 5.52
C ILE A 383 -1.16 35.10 5.90
N PRO A 384 -1.13 36.41 5.58
CA PRO A 384 -2.24 37.32 5.87
C PRO A 384 -3.51 36.97 5.06
N GLU A 385 -4.68 37.33 5.60
CA GLU A 385 -5.99 37.03 5.00
C GLU A 385 -6.16 37.60 3.58
N ASP A 386 -5.50 38.73 3.26
CA ASP A 386 -5.51 39.33 1.92
C ASP A 386 -5.12 38.33 0.82
N PHE A 387 -4.24 37.37 1.15
CA PHE A 387 -3.70 36.37 0.24
C PHE A 387 -4.52 35.07 0.23
N PHE A 388 -5.63 35.01 0.96
CA PHE A 388 -6.47 33.83 0.97
C PHE A 388 -7.11 33.63 -0.42
N PRO A 389 -7.15 32.37 -0.91
CA PRO A 389 -7.83 32.02 -2.15
C PRO A 389 -9.33 32.33 -2.08
N GLU A 390 -9.95 32.47 -3.24
CA GLU A 390 -11.37 32.77 -3.36
C GLU A 390 -12.22 31.65 -2.74
N SER A 391 -11.77 30.40 -2.85
CA SER A 391 -12.41 29.26 -2.20
C SER A 391 -12.50 29.39 -0.68
N ILE A 392 -11.44 29.91 -0.04
CA ILE A 392 -11.41 30.14 1.41
C ILE A 392 -12.22 31.38 1.76
N LYS A 393 -12.08 32.47 1.00
CA LYS A 393 -12.81 33.73 1.22
C LYS A 393 -14.32 33.51 1.13
N LYS A 394 -14.80 32.82 0.10
CA LYS A 394 -16.22 32.47 -0.06
C LYS A 394 -16.74 31.63 1.08
N GLY A 395 -16.01 30.58 1.50
CA GLY A 395 -16.45 29.76 2.62
C GLY A 395 -16.44 30.52 3.97
N LEU A 396 -15.56 31.51 4.13
CA LEU A 396 -15.51 32.39 5.31
C LEU A 396 -16.73 33.33 5.44
N LEU A 397 -17.50 33.54 4.37
CA LEU A 397 -18.76 34.29 4.42
C LEU A 397 -19.89 33.52 5.13
N GLY A 398 -19.68 32.24 5.42
CA GLY A 398 -20.68 31.34 6.01
C GLY A 398 -21.28 30.41 4.96
N LEU A 399 -21.71 29.22 5.41
CA LEU A 399 -22.26 28.18 4.55
C LEU A 399 -23.59 27.66 5.09
N LYS A 400 -24.59 27.54 4.21
CA LYS A 400 -25.88 26.91 4.54
C LYS A 400 -25.72 25.41 4.80
N ASP A 401 -25.02 24.71 3.90
CA ASP A 401 -24.68 23.28 4.01
C ASP A 401 -23.17 23.05 3.84
N GLY A 402 -22.63 21.94 4.34
CA GLY A 402 -21.22 21.57 4.18
C GLY A 402 -20.27 22.16 5.23
N LYS A 403 -20.79 22.79 6.29
CA LYS A 403 -20.02 23.43 7.38
C LYS A 403 -18.95 22.51 8.00
N LYS A 404 -19.25 21.24 8.24
CA LYS A 404 -18.27 20.26 8.77
C LYS A 404 -17.11 20.01 7.80
N ARG A 405 -17.39 19.93 6.50
CA ARG A 405 -16.39 19.77 5.44
C ARG A 405 -15.53 21.03 5.32
N PHE A 406 -16.15 22.21 5.37
CA PHE A 406 -15.39 23.45 5.34
C PHE A 406 -14.57 23.70 6.60
N LEU A 407 -15.06 23.33 7.79
CA LEU A 407 -14.29 23.39 9.04
C LEU A 407 -12.96 22.60 8.90
N PHE A 408 -13.02 21.40 8.34
CA PHE A 408 -11.83 20.59 8.06
C PHE A 408 -10.87 21.28 7.08
N ILE A 409 -11.39 21.90 6.01
CA ILE A 409 -10.60 22.65 5.03
C ILE A 409 -9.94 23.87 5.70
N LEU A 410 -10.70 24.64 6.46
CA LEU A 410 -10.28 25.89 7.10
C LEU A 410 -9.18 25.64 8.14
N VAL A 411 -9.36 24.65 9.03
CA VAL A 411 -8.36 24.29 10.04
C VAL A 411 -7.04 23.86 9.39
N ASN A 412 -7.10 22.99 8.37
CA ASN A 412 -5.89 22.54 7.68
C ASN A 412 -5.23 23.67 6.88
N PHE A 413 -6.01 24.52 6.21
CA PHE A 413 -5.50 25.67 5.47
C PHE A 413 -4.78 26.67 6.39
N LEU A 414 -5.38 27.07 7.51
CA LEU A 414 -4.80 28.07 8.42
C LEU A 414 -3.51 27.54 9.07
N ARG A 415 -3.54 26.29 9.58
CA ARG A 415 -2.37 25.67 10.21
C ARG A 415 -1.20 25.52 9.23
N THR A 416 -1.49 25.16 7.97
CA THR A 416 -0.45 25.09 6.93
C THR A 416 -0.07 26.44 6.32
N SER A 417 -0.83 27.49 6.61
CA SER A 417 -0.50 28.87 6.28
C SER A 417 0.34 29.57 7.35
N GLY A 418 0.79 28.84 8.39
CA GLY A 418 1.64 29.37 9.46
C GLY A 418 0.87 30.02 10.62
N TRP A 419 -0.44 29.84 10.72
CA TRP A 419 -1.23 30.38 11.83
C TRP A 419 -1.04 29.55 13.11
N THR A 420 -0.93 30.22 14.25
CA THR A 420 -0.84 29.57 15.56
C THR A 420 -2.17 28.89 15.92
N ASN A 421 -2.13 27.84 16.76
CA ASN A 421 -3.35 27.15 17.17
C ASN A 421 -4.39 28.10 17.81
N LYS A 422 -3.93 29.11 18.56
CA LYS A 422 -4.78 30.16 19.14
C LYS A 422 -5.50 30.97 18.05
N ASN A 423 -4.77 31.47 17.06
CA ASN A 423 -5.37 32.27 15.98
C ASN A 423 -6.29 31.42 15.09
N VAL A 424 -5.99 30.13 14.90
CA VAL A 424 -6.90 29.20 14.19
C VAL A 424 -8.20 29.03 14.95
N GLU A 425 -8.13 28.82 16.27
CA GLU A 425 -9.31 28.70 17.13
C GLU A 425 -10.17 29.96 17.10
N GLU A 426 -9.57 31.14 17.30
CA GLU A 426 -10.26 32.43 17.22
C GLU A 426 -10.96 32.61 15.86
N LYS A 427 -10.26 32.29 14.75
CA LYS A 427 -10.83 32.44 13.40
C LYS A 427 -11.96 31.46 13.12
N VAL A 428 -11.85 30.22 13.60
CA VAL A 428 -12.90 29.21 13.46
C VAL A 428 -14.15 29.60 14.23
N LEU A 429 -14.00 30.14 15.45
CA LEU A 429 -15.11 30.62 16.25
C LEU A 429 -15.78 31.85 15.62
N GLU A 430 -14.99 32.77 15.07
CA GLU A 430 -15.49 33.93 14.30
C GLU A 430 -16.31 33.47 13.08
N TRP A 431 -15.78 32.53 12.30
CA TRP A 431 -16.45 31.97 11.13
C TRP A 431 -17.74 31.23 11.51
N ASN A 432 -17.74 30.45 12.60
CA ASN A 432 -18.91 29.67 12.99
C ASN A 432 -20.14 30.55 13.27
N LYS A 433 -19.93 31.76 13.79
CA LYS A 433 -20.99 32.76 14.04
C LYS A 433 -21.61 33.32 12.76
N LYS A 434 -20.92 33.24 11.62
CA LYS A 434 -21.42 33.73 10.32
C LYS A 434 -22.28 32.70 9.59
N ASN A 435 -22.31 31.45 10.07
CA ASN A 435 -23.13 30.41 9.47
C ASN A 435 -24.62 30.60 9.85
N PRO A 436 -25.58 30.43 8.92
CA PRO A 436 -27.02 30.51 9.22
C PRO A 436 -27.46 29.58 10.36
N GLU A 437 -26.80 28.43 10.47
CA GLU A 437 -26.91 27.54 11.63
C GLU A 437 -25.50 27.16 12.09
N PRO A 438 -25.03 27.68 13.23
CA PRO A 438 -23.70 27.37 13.76
C PRO A 438 -23.53 25.87 14.09
N LEU A 439 -22.30 25.36 13.92
CA LEU A 439 -21.93 24.05 14.45
C LEU A 439 -21.90 24.09 15.98
N LYS A 440 -22.30 22.98 16.62
CA LYS A 440 -22.23 22.81 18.08
C LYS A 440 -20.79 22.99 18.58
N ASP A 441 -20.61 23.72 19.68
CA ASP A 441 -19.29 24.03 20.25
C ASP A 441 -18.46 22.79 20.55
N ASN A 442 -19.07 21.73 21.09
CA ASN A 442 -18.38 20.46 21.37
C ASN A 442 -17.77 19.83 20.11
N TYR A 443 -18.39 19.99 18.95
CA TYR A 443 -17.86 19.49 17.68
C TYR A 443 -16.62 20.30 17.24
N ILE A 444 -16.67 21.62 17.40
CA ILE A 444 -15.54 22.52 17.06
C ILE A 444 -14.36 22.25 17.99
N VAL A 445 -14.60 22.21 19.30
CA VAL A 445 -13.57 21.90 20.31
C VAL A 445 -12.95 20.54 20.04
N GLY A 446 -13.75 19.53 19.70
CA GLY A 446 -13.26 18.20 19.31
C GLY A 446 -12.34 18.24 18.08
N GLN A 447 -12.74 18.97 17.03
CA GLN A 447 -11.92 19.10 15.81
C GLN A 447 -10.63 19.90 16.05
N LEU A 448 -10.69 20.98 16.82
CA LEU A 448 -9.51 21.79 17.15
C LEU A 448 -8.52 21.00 18.01
N ARG A 449 -8.99 20.30 19.06
CA ARG A 449 -8.16 19.41 19.88
C ARG A 449 -7.50 18.33 19.03
N TYR A 450 -8.28 17.63 18.21
CA TYR A 450 -7.76 16.61 17.30
C TYR A 450 -6.70 17.15 16.33
N SER A 451 -6.91 18.35 15.79
CA SER A 451 -5.95 18.99 14.91
C SER A 451 -4.64 19.33 15.63
N LYS A 452 -4.71 19.84 16.88
CA LYS A 452 -3.55 20.28 17.68
C LYS A 452 -2.50 19.17 17.86
N TYR A 453 -2.94 17.92 18.06
CA TYR A 453 -2.06 16.77 18.26
C TYR A 453 -1.51 16.15 16.97
N LYS A 454 -2.02 16.56 15.79
CA LYS A 454 -1.54 16.09 14.49
C LYS A 454 -0.57 17.09 13.85
N LYS A 455 0.47 16.59 13.17
CA LYS A 455 1.30 17.43 12.29
C LYS A 455 0.39 18.16 11.28
N PRO A 456 0.63 19.46 10.99
CA PRO A 456 -0.14 20.21 10.00
C PRO A 456 -0.16 19.48 8.66
N SER A 457 -1.36 19.22 8.14
CA SER A 457 -1.58 18.58 6.85
C SER A 457 -2.24 19.58 5.90
N PRO A 458 -1.86 19.61 4.61
CA PRO A 458 -2.47 20.53 3.66
C PRO A 458 -3.97 20.25 3.49
N PRO A 459 -4.77 21.27 3.17
CA PRO A 459 -6.18 21.08 2.81
C PRO A 459 -6.31 20.20 1.55
N PRO A 460 -7.51 19.62 1.29
CA PRO A 460 -7.79 18.81 0.11
C PRO A 460 -7.32 19.47 -1.20
N ASN A 461 -6.89 18.65 -2.16
CA ASN A 461 -6.47 19.13 -3.48
C ASN A 461 -7.69 19.61 -4.29
N TYR A 462 -7.50 20.54 -5.22
CA TYR A 462 -8.60 20.96 -6.11
C TYR A 462 -9.15 19.82 -6.97
N SER A 463 -8.35 18.78 -7.24
CA SER A 463 -8.77 17.56 -7.95
C SER A 463 -9.77 16.69 -7.20
N SER A 464 -10.02 16.97 -5.91
CA SER A 464 -10.87 16.12 -5.05
C SER A 464 -12.37 16.40 -5.14
N GLY A 465 -12.80 17.41 -5.89
CA GLY A 465 -14.22 17.79 -6.00
C GLY A 465 -14.74 18.65 -4.83
N TYR A 466 -14.13 18.56 -3.64
CA TYR A 466 -14.58 19.22 -2.40
C TYR A 466 -15.05 20.67 -2.56
N TYR A 467 -14.26 21.52 -3.24
CA TYR A 467 -14.57 22.95 -3.37
C TYR A 467 -15.71 23.22 -4.36
N LYS A 468 -15.84 22.39 -5.41
CA LYS A 468 -16.95 22.47 -6.37
C LYS A 468 -18.25 22.02 -5.70
N ASP A 469 -18.21 20.90 -4.97
CA ASP A 469 -19.35 20.35 -4.25
C ASP A 469 -19.87 21.28 -3.14
N LEU A 470 -18.99 22.10 -2.57
CA LEU A 470 -19.34 23.13 -1.57
C LEU A 470 -19.78 24.46 -2.20
N GLY A 471 -19.79 24.60 -3.53
CA GLY A 471 -20.14 25.85 -4.20
C GLY A 471 -19.13 26.98 -4.01
N ILE A 472 -17.90 26.66 -3.58
CA ILE A 472 -16.82 27.62 -3.30
C ILE A 472 -15.55 27.35 -4.14
N PRO A 473 -15.63 27.07 -5.45
CA PRO A 473 -14.42 26.86 -6.24
C PRO A 473 -13.64 28.16 -6.44
N ASP A 474 -12.31 28.03 -6.50
CA ASP A 474 -11.45 29.02 -7.14
C ASP A 474 -11.67 29.00 -8.67
N SER A 475 -11.08 29.93 -9.42
CA SER A 475 -11.17 29.91 -10.88
C SER A 475 -10.51 28.64 -11.45
N ASP A 476 -11.03 28.13 -12.58
CA ASP A 476 -10.49 26.91 -13.20
C ASP A 476 -9.00 27.02 -13.57
N LEU A 477 -8.54 28.22 -13.93
CA LEU A 477 -7.12 28.49 -14.18
C LEU A 477 -6.27 28.27 -12.92
N ILE A 478 -6.74 28.71 -11.75
CA ILE A 478 -6.05 28.52 -10.47
C ILE A 478 -6.05 27.04 -10.10
N MET A 479 -7.21 26.38 -10.20
CA MET A 479 -7.36 24.97 -9.82
C MET A 479 -6.57 24.00 -10.70
N ARG A 480 -6.33 24.34 -11.98
CA ARG A 480 -5.43 23.58 -12.87
C ARG A 480 -3.96 23.83 -12.60
N LYS A 481 -3.60 25.05 -12.18
CA LYS A 481 -2.20 25.48 -11.99
C LYS A 481 -1.63 25.09 -10.63
N TYR A 482 -2.44 25.09 -9.58
CA TYR A 482 -1.99 24.84 -8.22
C TYR A 482 -2.63 23.56 -7.67
N LYS A 483 -1.91 22.88 -6.77
CA LYS A 483 -2.37 21.61 -6.20
C LYS A 483 -3.58 21.80 -5.25
N ASN A 484 -3.53 22.83 -4.42
CA ASN A 484 -4.52 23.13 -3.39
C ASN A 484 -4.48 24.62 -2.98
N PRO A 485 -5.43 25.10 -2.17
CA PRO A 485 -5.51 26.51 -1.75
C PRO A 485 -4.27 27.04 -1.05
N VAL A 486 -3.63 26.26 -0.18
CA VAL A 486 -2.45 26.75 0.56
C VAL A 486 -1.25 26.96 -0.36
N VAL A 487 -1.07 26.11 -1.37
CA VAL A 487 0.01 26.28 -2.36
C VAL A 487 -0.20 27.55 -3.19
N TYR A 488 -1.45 27.85 -3.54
CA TYR A 488 -1.77 29.10 -4.24
C TYR A 488 -1.54 30.33 -3.35
N ALA A 489 -2.00 30.31 -2.10
CA ALA A 489 -1.80 31.39 -1.13
C ALA A 489 -0.32 31.69 -0.89
N LYS A 490 0.50 30.64 -0.68
CA LYS A 490 1.96 30.75 -0.55
C LYS A 490 2.59 31.41 -1.78
N SER A 491 2.22 30.96 -2.98
CA SER A 491 2.71 31.55 -4.23
C SER A 491 2.40 33.05 -4.35
N LEU A 492 1.19 33.48 -3.99
CA LEU A 492 0.82 34.91 -4.00
C LEU A 492 1.64 35.73 -2.99
N TYR A 493 1.79 35.20 -1.77
CA TYR A 493 2.51 35.85 -0.69
C TYR A 493 4.01 36.01 -1.03
N GLU A 494 4.65 34.95 -1.54
CA GLU A 494 6.04 34.98 -1.97
C GLU A 494 6.29 35.95 -3.13
N GLN A 495 5.40 35.99 -4.13
CA GLN A 495 5.50 36.93 -5.24
C GLN A 495 5.44 38.38 -4.76
N ARG A 496 4.59 38.69 -3.79
CA ARG A 496 4.51 40.04 -3.20
C ARG A 496 5.76 40.38 -2.39
N ASN A 497 6.29 39.45 -1.61
CA ASN A 497 7.53 39.65 -0.85
C ASN A 497 8.75 39.84 -1.77
N LYS A 498 8.84 39.09 -2.88
CA LYS A 498 9.85 39.30 -3.93
C LYS A 498 9.74 40.68 -4.58
N ARG A 499 8.51 41.16 -4.85
CA ARG A 499 8.26 42.53 -5.38
C ARG A 499 8.62 43.62 -4.37
N LYS A 500 8.32 43.43 -3.08
CA LYS A 500 8.69 44.38 -2.00
C LYS A 500 10.21 44.45 -1.81
N LYS A 501 10.92 43.33 -1.80
CA LYS A 501 12.40 43.29 -1.76
C LYS A 501 13.01 44.03 -2.95
N LYS A 502 12.52 43.79 -4.18
CA LYS A 502 12.98 44.53 -5.37
C LYS A 502 12.71 46.04 -5.32
N LYS A 503 11.56 46.47 -4.77
CA LYS A 503 11.26 47.90 -4.56
C LYS A 503 12.13 48.54 -3.48
N LYS A 504 12.41 47.83 -2.38
CA LYS A 504 13.26 48.34 -1.29
C LYS A 504 14.71 48.55 -1.74
N VAL A 505 15.29 47.58 -2.46
CA VAL A 505 16.61 47.71 -3.10
C VAL A 505 16.64 48.87 -4.11
N LYS A 506 15.56 49.08 -4.86
CA LYS A 506 15.46 50.20 -5.82
C LYS A 506 15.34 51.57 -5.14
N ASN A 507 14.72 51.64 -3.96
CA ASN A 507 14.60 52.88 -3.18
C ASN A 507 15.89 53.19 -2.39
N GLU A 508 16.54 52.19 -1.80
CA GLU A 508 17.85 52.33 -1.13
C GLU A 508 18.94 52.79 -2.12
N ASN A 509 18.90 52.29 -3.36
CA ASN A 509 19.78 52.78 -4.44
C ASN A 509 19.44 54.20 -4.90
N LYS A 510 18.18 54.65 -4.77
CA LYS A 510 17.78 56.04 -5.06
C LYS A 510 18.21 57.00 -3.94
N GLU A 511 18.06 56.61 -2.67
CA GLU A 511 18.49 57.42 -1.52
C GLU A 511 20.02 57.56 -1.46
N LYS A 512 20.77 56.49 -1.76
CA LYS A 512 22.23 56.56 -1.93
C LYS A 512 22.66 57.42 -3.13
N GLY A 513 21.86 57.46 -4.19
CA GLY A 513 22.08 58.36 -5.33
C GLY A 513 21.80 59.84 -5.01
N VAL A 514 20.91 60.14 -4.06
CA VAL A 514 20.58 61.52 -3.63
C VAL A 514 21.59 62.05 -2.60
N GLN A 515 22.17 61.19 -1.75
CA GLN A 515 23.27 61.58 -0.83
C GLN A 515 24.62 61.76 -1.55
N GLY A 516 24.82 61.15 -2.72
CA GLY A 516 26.00 61.37 -3.56
C GLY A 516 25.98 62.66 -4.39
N ALA A 517 24.87 63.41 -4.41
CA ALA A 517 24.72 64.67 -5.14
C ALA A 517 24.70 65.92 -4.23
N LYS A 518 24.97 65.76 -2.93
CA LYS A 518 25.10 66.85 -1.94
C LYS A 518 26.47 66.84 -1.22
N ARG A 519 27.52 66.37 -1.89
CA ARG A 519 28.91 66.61 -1.50
C ARG A 519 29.66 67.25 -2.64
#